data_AF-A0A3M3JDV4-F1
#
_entry.id   AF-A0A3M3JDV4-F1
#
_cell.length_a   1.000
_cell.length_b   1.000
_cell.length_c   1.000
_cell.angle_alpha   90.00
_cell.angle_beta   90.00
_cell.angle_gamma   90.00
#
_symmetry.space_group_name_H-M   'P 1'
#
loop_
_entity.id
_entity.type
_entity.pdbx_description
1 polymer ?
#
loop_
_entity_poly.entity_id
_entity_poly.type
_entity_poly.pdbx_seq_one_letter_code
_entity_poly.pdbx_strand_id
1 'polypeptide(L)'
;MDRSSYQKLRYAVESELDNFNAGNADDTAFVNSLMRLFLQASSSEQVKSQLAKRQFLTFRRVPNLTPPSWAYRNPSLSSRLPTL
;
A
#
# COMPACT_ATOMS: atom_id res chain seq x y z
N MET A 1 -4.56 3.87 -1.09
CA MET A 1 -3.88 4.15 0.19
C MET A 1 -4.69 3.56 1.33
N ASP A 2 -4.07 2.92 2.32
CA ASP A 2 -4.81 2.51 3.52
C ASP A 2 -5.10 3.70 4.45
N ARG A 3 -6.16 3.60 5.26
CA ARG A 3 -6.61 4.69 6.14
C ARG A 3 -5.51 5.18 7.10
N SER A 4 -4.68 4.27 7.61
CA SER A 4 -3.63 4.63 8.55
C SER A 4 -2.51 5.40 7.87
N SER A 5 -2.10 4.98 6.66
CA SER A 5 -1.11 5.72 5.86
C SER A 5 -1.64 7.09 5.44
N TYR A 6 -2.93 7.19 5.07
CA TYR A 6 -3.56 8.47 4.74
C TYR A 6 -3.52 9.44 5.92
N GLN A 7 -3.90 8.99 7.12
CA GLN A 7 -3.85 9.82 8.32
C GLN A 7 -2.43 10.28 8.63
N LYS A 8 -1.43 9.39 8.52
CA LYS A 8 -0.02 9.76 8.71
C LYS A 8 0.45 10.84 7.73
N LEU A 9 0.13 10.70 6.44
CA LEU A 9 0.47 11.70 5.43
C LEU A 9 -0.22 13.03 5.72
N ARG A 10 -1.51 13.00 6.06
CA ARG A 10 -2.27 14.19 6.41
C ARG A 10 -1.64 14.94 7.59
N TYR A 11 -1.33 14.23 8.67
CA TYR A 11 -0.67 14.85 9.83
C TYR A 11 0.69 15.45 9.49
N ALA A 12 1.49 14.77 8.65
CA ALA A 12 2.78 15.30 8.21
C ALA A 12 2.62 16.60 7.39
N VAL A 13 1.64 16.65 6.48
CA VAL A 13 1.33 17.85 5.70
C VAL A 13 0.81 18.98 6.59
N GLU A 14 -0.07 18.69 7.55
CA GLU A 14 -0.56 19.67 8.53
C GLU A 14 0.61 20.27 9.32
N SER A 15 1.57 19.45 9.76
CA SER A 15 2.75 19.95 10.50
C SER A 15 3.67 20.85 9.66
N GLU A 16 3.84 20.56 8.37
CA GLU A 16 4.62 21.42 7.47
C GLU A 16 3.91 22.77 7.25
N LEU A 17 2.58 22.77 7.17
CA LEU A 17 1.78 23.98 7.00
C LEU A 17 1.87 24.89 8.23
N ASP A 18 1.84 24.29 9.43
CA ASP A 18 2.03 25.03 10.69
C ASP A 18 3.42 25.66 10.77
N ASN A 19 4.46 24.93 10.32
CA ASN A 19 5.84 25.45 10.26
C ASN A 19 5.99 26.60 9.27
N PHE A 20 5.31 26.54 8.11
CA PHE A 20 5.33 27.62 7.12
C PHE A 20 4.75 28.92 7.67
N ASN A 21 3.64 28.84 8.41
CA ASN A 21 2.96 30.00 9.00
C ASN A 21 3.77 30.69 10.12
N ALA A 22 4.87 30.10 10.59
CA ALA A 22 5.75 30.68 11.61
C ALA A 22 6.66 31.82 11.11
N GLY A 23 6.50 32.26 9.85
CA GLY A 23 6.99 33.56 9.37
C GLY A 23 8.44 33.60 8.89
N ASN A 24 9.06 32.45 8.61
CA ASN A 24 10.48 32.40 8.22
C ASN A 24 10.79 31.29 7.19
N ALA A 25 9.93 31.11 6.19
CA ALA A 25 10.03 30.02 5.23
C ALA A 25 10.09 30.52 3.78
N ASP A 26 11.12 30.10 3.06
CA ASP A 26 11.18 30.25 1.60
C ASP A 26 10.07 29.41 0.95
N ASP A 27 9.18 30.06 0.18
CA ASP A 27 8.05 29.39 -0.50
C ASP A 27 8.51 28.17 -1.34
N THR A 28 9.67 28.29 -1.98
CA THR A 28 10.25 27.22 -2.79
C THR A 28 10.72 26.02 -1.96
N ALA A 29 11.26 26.28 -0.76
CA ALA A 29 11.67 25.23 0.16
C ALA A 29 10.46 24.49 0.72
N PHE A 30 9.38 25.23 1.04
CA PHE A 30 8.12 24.67 1.50
C PHE A 30 7.43 23.79 0.45
N VAL A 31 7.29 24.27 -0.79
CA VAL A 31 6.73 23.44 -1.87
C VAL A 31 7.56 22.17 -2.08
N ASN A 32 8.89 22.27 -1.99
CA ASN A 32 9.77 21.10 -2.07
C ASN A 32 9.57 20.11 -0.91
N SER A 33 9.32 20.57 0.32
CA SER A 33 9.07 19.68 1.46
C SER A 33 7.76 18.91 1.27
N LEU A 34 6.69 19.59 0.86
CA LEU A 34 5.41 18.97 0.52
C LEU A 34 5.53 17.93 -0.60
N MET A 35 6.25 18.27 -1.67
CA MET A 35 6.47 17.35 -2.79
C MET A 35 7.26 16.11 -2.38
N ARG A 36 8.25 16.26 -1.48
CA ARG A 36 9.00 15.12 -0.93
C ARG A 36 8.10 14.19 -0.11
N LEU A 37 7.25 14.75 0.76
CA LEU A 37 6.28 13.96 1.54
C LEU A 37 5.33 13.18 0.63
N PHE A 38 4.80 13.83 -0.41
CA PHE A 38 3.91 13.19 -1.37
C PHE A 38 4.62 12.07 -2.15
N LEU A 39 5.82 12.33 -2.68
CA LEU A 39 6.60 11.33 -3.42
C LEU A 39 6.96 10.12 -2.55
N GLN A 40 7.31 10.34 -1.29
CA GLN A 40 7.59 9.27 -0.34
C GLN A 40 6.34 8.40 -0.07
N ALA A 41 5.18 9.02 0.15
CA ALA A 41 3.95 8.28 0.38
C ALA A 41 3.50 7.50 -0.85
N SER A 42 3.55 8.14 -2.04
CA SER A 42 3.17 7.54 -3.31
C SER A 42 4.07 6.36 -3.69
N SER A 43 5.39 6.51 -3.56
CA SER A 43 6.35 5.44 -3.86
C SER A 43 6.15 4.23 -2.93
N SER A 44 5.96 4.46 -1.63
CA SER A 44 5.63 3.40 -0.66
C SER A 44 4.35 2.64 -1.06
N GLU A 45 3.30 3.35 -1.47
CA GLU A 45 2.06 2.72 -1.93
C GLU A 45 2.25 1.90 -3.21
N GLN A 46 3.01 2.43 -4.17
CA GLN A 46 3.33 1.70 -5.40
C GLN A 46 4.09 0.40 -5.11
N VAL A 47 5.11 0.44 -4.24
CA VAL A 47 5.85 -0.76 -3.82
C VAL A 47 4.92 -1.77 -3.17
N LYS A 48 4.05 -1.34 -2.25
CA LYS A 48 3.05 -2.24 -1.63
C LYS A 48 2.13 -2.88 -2.68
N SER A 49 1.64 -2.11 -3.64
CA SER A 49 0.77 -2.61 -4.71
C SER A 49 1.47 -3.65 -5.61
N GLN A 50 2.74 -3.40 -5.95
CA GLN A 50 3.55 -4.30 -6.76
C GLN A 50 3.86 -5.60 -6.01
N LEU A 51 4.19 -5.51 -4.72
CA LEU A 51 4.40 -6.67 -3.86
C LEU A 51 3.14 -7.53 -3.76
N ALA A 52 1.98 -6.92 -3.52
CA ALA A 52 0.70 -7.63 -3.49
C ALA A 52 0.39 -8.33 -4.83
N LYS A 53 0.61 -7.63 -5.95
CA LYS A 53 0.45 -8.20 -7.30
C LYS A 53 1.38 -9.39 -7.53
N ARG A 54 2.66 -9.26 -7.14
CA ARG A 54 3.64 -10.35 -7.25
C ARG A 54 3.22 -11.55 -6.41
N GLN A 55 2.84 -11.34 -5.14
CA GLN A 55 2.38 -12.39 -4.24
C GLN A 55 1.18 -13.15 -4.82
N PHE A 56 0.20 -12.44 -5.41
CA PHE A 56 -0.94 -13.08 -6.07
C PHE A 56 -0.52 -13.97 -7.26
N LEU A 57 0.37 -13.48 -8.12
CA LEU A 57 0.86 -14.24 -9.27
C LEU A 57 1.68 -15.47 -8.85
N THR A 58 2.47 -15.35 -7.78
CA THR A 58 3.32 -16.44 -7.28
C THR A 58 2.58 -17.41 -6.38
N PHE A 59 1.46 -17.02 -5.77
CA PHE A 59 0.64 -17.89 -4.93
C PHE A 59 0.21 -19.17 -5.68
N ARG A 60 -0.11 -19.05 -6.98
CA ARG A 60 -0.48 -20.21 -7.81
C ARG A 60 0.69 -21.12 -8.21
N ARG A 61 1.93 -20.73 -7.93
CA ARG A 61 3.14 -21.45 -8.39
C ARG A 61 3.80 -22.30 -7.30
N VAL A 62 3.38 -22.16 -6.04
CA VAL A 62 3.99 -22.88 -4.92
C VAL A 62 2.94 -23.81 -4.29
N PRO A 63 3.02 -25.13 -4.52
CA PRO A 63 1.98 -26.08 -4.10
C PRO A 63 1.81 -26.19 -2.57
N ASN A 64 2.82 -25.81 -1.80
CA ASN A 64 2.82 -25.92 -0.33
C ASN A 64 2.51 -24.59 0.39
N LEU A 65 2.21 -23.51 -0.34
CA LEU A 65 1.93 -22.22 0.31
C LEU A 65 0.44 -22.14 0.66
N THR A 66 0.12 -21.86 1.93
CA THR A 66 -1.26 -21.61 2.33
C THR A 66 -1.77 -20.34 1.63
N PRO A 67 -2.92 -20.39 0.93
CA PRO A 67 -3.54 -19.20 0.38
C PRO A 67 -3.73 -18.13 1.44
N PRO A 68 -3.48 -16.85 1.10
CA PRO A 68 -3.95 -15.77 1.94
C PRO A 68 -5.48 -15.86 2.05
N SER A 69 -6.03 -15.43 3.19
CA SER A 69 -7.44 -15.63 3.58
C SER A 69 -8.47 -15.14 2.55
N TRP A 70 -8.13 -14.13 1.74
CA TRP A 70 -8.97 -13.59 0.67
C TRP A 70 -8.94 -14.41 -0.64
N ALA A 71 -7.96 -15.30 -0.81
CA ALA A 71 -7.81 -16.18 -1.96
C ALA A 71 -8.17 -17.65 -1.64
N TYR A 72 -8.31 -18.00 -0.35
CA TYR A 72 -8.76 -19.31 0.07
C TYR A 72 -10.24 -19.48 -0.28
N ARG A 73 -10.52 -20.36 -1.26
CA ARG A 73 -11.85 -20.96 -1.40
C ARG A 73 -11.76 -22.35 -0.79
N ASN A 74 -12.59 -22.63 0.20
CA ASN A 74 -12.75 -23.99 0.69
C ASN A 74 -13.05 -24.87 -0.53
N PRO A 75 -12.24 -25.89 -0.85
CA PRO A 75 -12.58 -26.81 -1.91
C PRO A 75 -13.87 -27.49 -1.47
N SER A 76 -15.02 -26.99 -1.95
CA SER A 76 -16.24 -27.78 -1.94
C SER A 76 -15.87 -29.08 -2.65
N LEU A 77 -16.12 -30.21 -1.99
CA LEU A 77 -16.05 -31.53 -2.62
C LEU A 77 -16.78 -31.43 -3.95
N SER A 78 -16.03 -31.28 -5.04
CA SER A 78 -16.58 -31.35 -6.38
C SER A 78 -17.16 -32.76 -6.48
N SER A 79 -18.47 -32.87 -6.62
CA SER A 79 -19.17 -34.14 -6.85
C SER A 79 -18.79 -34.81 -8.19
N ARG A 80 -17.81 -34.24 -8.91
CA ARG A 80 -17.29 -34.71 -10.19
C ARG A 80 -15.85 -35.21 -10.08
N LEU A 81 -15.55 -36.02 -9.07
CA LEU A 81 -14.38 -36.89 -9.16
C LEU A 81 -14.79 -38.08 -10.06
N PRO A 82 -14.13 -38.31 -11.21
CA PRO A 82 -14.32 -39.54 -11.95
C PRO A 82 -13.70 -40.66 -11.12
N THR A 83 -14.53 -41.54 -10.57
CA THR A 83 -14.08 -42.83 -10.03
C THR A 83 -13.55 -43.68 -11.19
N LEU A 84 -12.33 -44.20 -11.04
CA LEU A 84 -11.76 -45.23 -11.90
C LEU A 84 -12.53 -46.55 -11.76
#